data_AF-A0A2I0TVD9-F1
#
_entry.id   AF-A0A2I0TVD9-F1
#
_cell.length_a   1.000
_cell.length_b   1.000
_cell.length_c   1.000
_cell.angle_alpha   90.00
_cell.angle_beta   90.00
_cell.angle_gamma   90.00
#
_symmetry.space_group_name_H-M   'P 1'
#
loop_
_entity.id
_entity.type
_entity.pdbx_description
1 polymer ?
#
loop_
_entity_poly.entity_id
_entity_poly.type
_entity_poly.pdbx_seq_one_letter_code
_entity_poly.pdbx_strand_id
1 'polypeptide(L)'
;MKALLLAVLAAVLCVERGSKSGQSISKGCSPICPSAGINLGIAAASVYCCDSFLCNISGSSSVKASYAVLALGVLVSFIYVLRARE
;
A
#
# COMPACT_ATOMS: atom_id res chain seq x y z
N MET A 1 16.72 12.12 -24.05
CA MET A 1 16.39 12.40 -22.63
C MET A 1 14.90 12.70 -22.38
N LYS A 2 14.24 13.56 -23.17
CA LYS A 2 12.79 13.85 -23.03
C LYS A 2 11.86 12.62 -23.11
N ALA A 3 12.12 11.70 -24.03
CA ALA A 3 11.33 10.46 -24.17
C ALA A 3 11.47 9.51 -22.97
N LEU A 4 12.66 9.44 -22.37
CA LEU A 4 12.89 8.65 -21.16
C LEU A 4 12.14 9.25 -19.96
N LEU A 5 12.19 10.58 -19.82
CA LEU A 5 11.44 11.28 -18.76
C LEU A 5 9.92 11.06 -18.89
N LEU A 6 9.38 11.15 -20.11
CA LEU A 6 7.97 10.87 -20.39
C LEU A 6 7.58 9.41 -20.08
N ALA A 7 8.45 8.45 -20.42
CA ALA A 7 8.22 7.03 -20.12
C ALA A 7 8.24 6.74 -18.61
N VAL A 8 9.16 7.36 -17.86
CA VAL A 8 9.22 7.24 -16.39
C VAL A 8 7.98 7.86 -15.74
N LEU A 9 7.58 9.05 -16.18
CA LEU A 9 6.37 9.70 -15.65
C LEU A 9 5.11 8.86 -15.91
N ALA A 10 4.97 8.30 -17.12
CA ALA A 10 3.86 7.43 -17.48
C ALA A 10 3.85 6.12 -16.66
N ALA A 11 5.01 5.51 -16.43
CA ALA A 11 5.13 4.30 -15.62
C ALA A 11 4.74 4.55 -14.15
N VAL A 12 5.17 5.66 -13.55
CA VAL A 12 4.81 6.04 -12.17
C VAL A 12 3.31 6.28 -12.05
N LEU A 13 2.70 6.99 -13.00
CA LEU A 13 1.26 7.26 -13.00
C LEU A 13 0.41 5.99 -13.17
N CYS A 14 0.91 4.99 -13.92
CA CYS A 14 0.19 3.73 -14.15
C CYS A 14 0.21 2.77 -12.95
N VAL A 15 1.15 2.92 -12.02
CA VAL A 15 1.24 2.06 -10.81
C VAL A 15 0.12 2.36 -9.81
N GLU A 16 -0.43 3.57 -9.82
CA GLU A 16 -1.39 4.08 -8.83
C GLU A 16 -2.86 3.67 -9.10
N ARG A 17 -3.14 2.74 -10.02
CA ARG A 17 -4.52 2.29 -10.27
C ARG A 17 -4.92 1.17 -9.30
N GLY A 18 -4.88 1.48 -8.00
CA GLY A 18 -5.43 0.63 -6.96
C GLY A 18 -6.96 0.51 -7.11
N SER A 19 -7.45 -0.71 -7.27
CA SER A 19 -8.90 -0.98 -7.27
C SER A 19 -9.45 -0.64 -5.89
N LYS A 20 -10.30 0.40 -5.80
CA LYS A 20 -10.89 0.87 -4.54
C LYS A 20 -11.87 -0.18 -4.01
N SER A 21 -11.38 -1.15 -3.26
CA SER A 21 -12.21 -1.99 -2.41
C SER A 21 -12.71 -1.13 -1.25
N GLY A 22 -14.02 -1.05 -1.03
CA GLY A 22 -14.68 -0.28 0.05
C GLY A 22 -14.43 -0.86 1.46
N GLN A 23 -13.19 -1.20 1.77
CA GLN A 23 -12.76 -1.77 3.03
C GLN A 23 -12.37 -0.63 3.97
N SER A 24 -13.10 -0.49 5.08
CA SER A 24 -12.76 0.44 6.15
C SER A 24 -12.18 -0.35 7.33
N ILE A 25 -11.04 0.10 7.85
CA ILE A 25 -10.36 -0.51 9.00
C ILE A 25 -10.33 0.53 10.11
N SER A 26 -11.03 0.25 11.22
CA SER A 26 -10.95 1.05 12.44
C SER A 26 -10.02 0.40 13.44
N LYS A 27 -9.24 1.21 14.15
CA LYS A 27 -8.17 0.77 15.04
C LYS A 27 -8.25 1.50 16.37
N GLY A 28 -8.10 0.76 17.46
CA GLY A 28 -8.12 1.33 18.80
C GLY A 28 -7.63 0.33 19.84
N CYS A 29 -7.49 0.82 21.06
CA CYS A 29 -7.18 0.00 22.24
C CYS A 29 -8.45 -0.14 23.07
N SER A 30 -8.71 -1.34 23.58
CA SER A 30 -9.85 -1.62 24.47
C SER A 30 -9.41 -2.56 25.60
N PRO A 31 -9.86 -2.36 26.84
CA PRO A 31 -9.57 -3.26 27.95
C PRO A 31 -10.17 -4.66 27.74
N ILE A 32 -11.22 -4.77 26.92
CA ILE A 32 -11.81 -6.04 26.49
C ILE A 32 -11.78 -6.05 24.97
N CYS A 33 -11.03 -6.98 24.39
CA CYS A 33 -10.91 -7.13 22.94
C CYS A 33 -11.42 -8.52 22.52
N PRO A 34 -12.66 -8.62 22.00
CA PRO A 34 -13.18 -9.87 21.47
C PRO A 34 -12.72 -10.07 20.01
N SER A 35 -11.98 -11.14 19.75
CA SER A 35 -11.70 -11.59 18.38
C SER A 35 -12.96 -12.21 17.79
N ALA A 36 -13.55 -11.54 16.82
CA ALA A 36 -14.75 -12.00 16.13
C ALA A 36 -14.72 -11.60 14.66
N GLY A 37 -15.32 -12.43 13.80
CA GLY A 37 -15.46 -12.16 12.37
C GLY A 37 -16.85 -12.52 11.90
N ILE A 38 -17.48 -11.62 11.15
CA ILE A 38 -18.75 -11.84 10.47
C ILE A 38 -18.54 -11.74 8.96
N ASN A 39 -19.10 -12.70 8.22
CA ASN A 39 -19.10 -12.70 6.76
C ASN A 39 -20.53 -12.97 6.28
N LEU A 40 -21.15 -11.95 5.68
CA LEU A 40 -22.51 -12.03 5.16
C LEU A 40 -22.52 -12.21 3.62
N GLY A 41 -21.38 -12.50 2.99
CA GLY A 41 -21.23 -12.66 1.53
C GLY A 41 -21.20 -11.34 0.75
N ILE A 42 -21.84 -10.29 1.26
CA ILE A 42 -21.89 -8.94 0.65
C ILE A 42 -20.97 -7.95 1.40
N ALA A 43 -20.75 -8.20 2.70
CA ALA A 43 -19.87 -7.44 3.57
C ALA A 43 -19.19 -8.40 4.55
N ALA A 44 -17.96 -8.07 4.92
CA ALA A 44 -17.19 -8.79 5.92
C ALA A 44 -16.63 -7.79 6.92
N ALA A 45 -16.72 -8.12 8.21
CA ALA A 45 -16.08 -7.38 9.29
C ALA A 45 -15.31 -8.36 10.15
N SER A 46 -14.11 -7.98 10.56
CA SER A 46 -13.27 -8.78 11.45
C SER A 46 -12.60 -7.88 12.48
N VAL A 47 -12.50 -8.40 13.70
CA VAL A 47 -11.82 -7.78 14.83
C VAL A 47 -10.64 -8.67 15.19
N TYR A 48 -9.46 -8.07 15.23
CA TYR A 48 -8.21 -8.74 15.61
C TYR A 48 -7.61 -8.05 16.82
N CYS A 49 -7.22 -8.84 17.81
CA CYS A 49 -6.69 -8.39 19.08
C CYS A 49 -5.21 -8.75 19.22
N CYS A 50 -4.41 -7.84 19.77
CA CYS A 50 -2.99 -8.01 20.00
C CYS A 50 -2.55 -7.17 21.22
N ASP A 51 -1.47 -7.59 21.90
CA ASP A 51 -1.04 -7.04 23.21
C ASP A 51 0.31 -6.29 23.15
N SER A 52 0.98 -6.26 22.00
CA SER A 52 2.28 -5.58 21.86
C SER A 52 2.14 -4.11 21.48
N PHE A 53 3.12 -3.28 21.86
CA PHE A 53 3.17 -1.89 21.42
C PHE A 53 3.13 -1.79 19.89
N LEU A 54 2.25 -0.94 19.35
CA LEU A 54 2.05 -0.72 17.91
C LEU A 54 1.68 -1.99 17.09
N CYS A 55 1.14 -3.03 17.72
CA CYS A 55 0.76 -4.26 17.01
C CYS A 55 -0.43 -4.06 16.03
N ASN A 56 -1.25 -3.02 16.22
CA ASN A 56 -2.38 -2.67 15.35
C ASN A 56 -1.93 -1.94 14.06
N ILE A 57 -0.91 -2.47 13.37
CA ILE A 57 -0.37 -1.93 12.13
C ILE A 57 -0.82 -2.74 10.90
N SER A 58 -2.07 -3.17 10.87
CA SER A 58 -2.64 -3.80 9.66
C SER A 58 -3.04 -2.73 8.65
N GLY A 59 -2.50 -2.76 7.44
CA GLY A 59 -2.92 -1.90 6.33
C GLY A 59 -4.09 -2.54 5.55
N SER A 60 -5.01 -1.72 5.02
CA SER A 60 -5.93 -2.21 3.99
C SER A 60 -5.08 -2.64 2.80
N SER A 61 -5.11 -3.92 2.45
CA SER A 61 -4.26 -4.51 1.41
C SER A 61 -4.67 -4.09 -0.01
N SER A 62 -5.37 -2.96 -0.18
CA SER A 62 -5.73 -2.38 -1.47
C SER A 62 -4.53 -1.72 -2.16
N VAL A 63 -3.49 -1.33 -1.41
CA VAL A 63 -2.18 -1.00 -1.98
C VAL A 63 -1.24 -2.19 -1.83
N LYS A 64 -1.44 -3.22 -2.67
CA LYS A 64 -0.38 -4.18 -2.98
C LYS A 64 0.66 -3.47 -3.85
N ALA A 65 1.29 -2.43 -3.31
CA ALA A 65 2.48 -1.83 -3.90
C ALA A 65 3.55 -2.92 -3.83
N SER A 66 3.70 -3.65 -4.93
CA SER A 66 4.72 -4.69 -5.02
C SER A 66 6.06 -4.05 -4.68
N TYR A 67 6.78 -4.61 -3.70
CA TYR A 67 8.11 -4.13 -3.32
C TYR A 67 9.04 -4.00 -4.53
N ALA A 68 8.85 -4.86 -5.54
CA ALA A 68 9.58 -4.77 -6.81
C ALA A 68 9.29 -3.47 -7.58
N VAL A 69 8.03 -3.01 -7.58
CA VAL A 69 7.64 -1.77 -8.27
C VAL A 69 8.22 -0.55 -7.57
N LEU A 70 8.20 -0.53 -6.23
CA LEU A 70 8.85 0.52 -5.43
C LEU A 70 10.36 0.53 -5.67
N ALA A 71 11.01 -0.64 -5.62
CA ALA A 71 12.45 -0.77 -5.85
C ALA A 71 12.86 -0.33 -7.27
N LEU A 72 12.10 -0.72 -8.29
CA LEU A 72 12.34 -0.29 -9.67
C LEU A 72 12.13 1.22 -9.85
N GLY A 73 11.10 1.79 -9.22
CA GLY A 73 10.86 3.23 -9.22
C GLY A 73 12.05 4.00 -8.65
N VAL A 74 12.56 3.59 -7.49
CA VAL A 74 13.74 4.20 -6.86
C VAL A 74 14.98 4.07 -7.74
N LEU A 75 15.23 2.87 -8.30
CA LEU A 75 16.39 2.62 -9.15
C LEU A 75 16.38 3.50 -10.41
N VAL A 76 15.23 3.59 -11.08
CA VAL A 76 15.06 4.40 -12.29
C VAL A 76 15.26 5.88 -11.99
N SER A 77 14.69 6.38 -10.89
CA SER A 77 14.93 7.76 -10.44
C SER A 77 16.41 8.04 -10.17
N PHE A 78 17.12 7.10 -9.52
CA PHE A 78 18.53 7.25 -9.21
C PHE A 78 19.39 7.29 -10.49
N ILE A 79 19.17 6.35 -11.42
CA ILE A 79 19.84 6.32 -12.72
C ILE A 79 19.57 7.62 -13.48
N TYR A 80 18.33 8.12 -13.50
CA TYR A 80 17.99 9.36 -14.19
C TYR A 80 18.76 10.58 -13.64
N VAL A 81 18.85 10.72 -12.32
CA VAL A 81 19.61 11.82 -11.70
C VAL A 81 21.10 11.72 -12.01
N LEU A 82 21.67 10.50 -11.98
CA LEU A 82 23.07 10.31 -12.33
C LEU A 82 23.34 10.66 -13.80
N ARG A 83 22.51 10.20 -14.74
CA ARG A 83 22.66 10.51 -16.17
C ARG A 83 22.36 11.97 -16.53
N ALA A 84 21.61 12.69 -15.69
CA ALA A 84 21.36 14.12 -15.87
C ALA A 84 22.50 15.00 -15.31
N ARG A 85 23.42 14.40 -14.54
CA ARG A 85 24.61 15.07 -13.98
C ARG A 85 25.88 14.82 -14.81
N GLU A 86 25.81 13.94 -15.79
CA GLU A 86 26.77 13.75 -16.88
C GLU A 86 26.40 14.65 -18.07
#